data_AF-A0A961DBG1-F1
#
_entry.id   AF-A0A961DBG1-F1
#
_cell.length_a   1.000
_cell.length_b   1.000
_cell.length_c   1.000
_cell.angle_alpha   90.00
_cell.angle_beta   90.00
_cell.angle_gamma   90.00
#
_symmetry.space_group_name_H-M   'P 1'
#
loop_
_entity.id
_entity.type
_entity.pdbx_description
1 polymer ?
#
loop_
_entity_poly.entity_id
_entity_poly.type
_entity_poly.pdbx_seq_one_letter_code
_entity_poly.pdbx_strand_id
1 'polypeptide(L)'
;MIPPSEDHTLIRWIDGEMNETERKAFEESLKSDTALAKEAKDLRALSSSLRAHLPAEMTVPHADFFNSQIGVRIAQMDLDQVRTDSTEATWMSLIRWMRQPWFATAGAAALAILGFIFFRPSGDVAAQSMILSSYTPDTRIQARAFHDDGAGATVLLLDGLDAIPADKKISGIDVRRSEMEPEVASMTLYDANESQVLMISRDGLGTPLISPRG
;
A
#
# COMPACT_ATOMS: atom_id res chain seq x y z
N MET A 1 -19.25 -25.51 22.14
CA MET A 1 -18.50 -25.64 20.87
C MET A 1 -19.33 -26.52 19.97
N ILE A 2 -19.67 -26.03 18.78
CA ILE A 2 -20.38 -26.83 17.76
C ILE A 2 -19.33 -27.79 17.19
N PRO A 3 -19.57 -29.11 17.16
CA PRO A 3 -18.64 -30.01 16.51
C PRO A 3 -18.50 -29.62 15.03
N PRO A 4 -17.29 -29.64 14.47
CA PRO A 4 -17.10 -29.37 13.04
C PRO A 4 -17.95 -30.34 12.22
N SER A 5 -18.49 -29.88 11.09
CA SER A 5 -19.21 -30.74 10.15
C SER A 5 -18.28 -31.83 9.60
N GLU A 6 -18.85 -32.94 9.11
CA GLU A 6 -18.09 -34.02 8.48
C GLU A 6 -17.23 -33.51 7.32
N ASP A 7 -17.78 -32.61 6.48
CA ASP A 7 -17.05 -31.97 5.38
C ASP A 7 -15.83 -31.18 5.86
N HIS A 8 -15.97 -30.42 6.95
CA HIS A 8 -14.88 -29.64 7.52
C HIS A 8 -13.79 -30.55 8.10
N THR A 9 -14.20 -31.67 8.69
CA THR A 9 -13.29 -32.69 9.23
C THR A 9 -12.53 -33.37 8.09
N LEU A 10 -13.19 -33.68 6.98
CA LEU A 10 -12.57 -34.25 5.78
C LEU A 10 -11.52 -33.31 5.17
N ILE A 11 -11.83 -32.02 5.04
CA ILE A 11 -10.90 -31.01 4.52
C ILE A 11 -9.66 -30.89 5.41
N ARG A 12 -9.84 -30.74 6.74
CA ARG A 12 -8.72 -30.67 7.70
C ARG A 12 -7.81 -31.90 7.62
N TRP A 13 -8.37 -33.08 7.37
CA TRP A 13 -7.59 -34.30 7.19
C TRP A 13 -6.79 -34.31 5.88
N ILE A 14 -7.35 -33.79 4.79
CA ILE A 14 -6.66 -33.67 3.49
C ILE A 14 -5.50 -32.67 3.57
N ASP A 15 -5.71 -31.54 4.26
CA ASP A 15 -4.73 -30.47 4.39
C ASP A 15 -3.64 -30.78 5.44
N GLY A 16 -3.83 -31.82 6.24
CA GLY A 16 -2.86 -32.24 7.27
C GLY A 16 -2.91 -31.37 8.53
N GLU A 17 -4.01 -30.65 8.75
CA GLU A 17 -4.23 -29.77 9.91
C GLU A 17 -4.74 -30.53 11.16
N MET A 18 -4.84 -31.85 11.07
CA MET A 18 -5.21 -32.72 12.19
C MET A 18 -3.99 -33.17 12.98
N ASN A 19 -4.15 -33.23 14.30
CA ASN A 19 -3.14 -33.89 15.14
C ASN A 19 -3.21 -35.42 15.02
N GLU A 20 -2.20 -36.12 15.53
CA GLU A 20 -2.05 -37.58 15.47
C GLU A 20 -3.28 -38.34 16.00
N THR A 21 -3.91 -37.83 17.06
CA THR A 21 -5.06 -38.45 17.73
C THR A 21 -6.34 -38.27 16.92
N GLU A 22 -6.60 -37.04 16.44
CA GLU A 22 -7.73 -36.71 15.57
C GLU A 22 -7.67 -37.52 14.27
N ARG A 23 -6.47 -37.62 13.67
CA ARG A 23 -6.26 -38.38 12.45
C ARG A 23 -6.62 -39.85 12.63
N LYS A 24 -6.18 -40.49 13.72
CA LYS A 24 -6.49 -41.91 13.98
C LYS A 24 -7.99 -42.14 14.16
N ALA A 25 -8.67 -41.26 14.88
CA ALA A 25 -10.12 -41.35 15.07
C ALA A 25 -10.87 -41.21 13.72
N PHE A 26 -10.44 -40.29 12.86
CA PHE A 26 -11.02 -40.11 11.53
C PHE A 26 -10.69 -41.28 10.58
N GLU A 27 -9.49 -41.84 10.65
CA GLU A 27 -9.14 -43.03 9.87
C GLU A 27 -9.91 -44.28 10.31
N GLU A 28 -10.35 -44.35 11.56
CA GLU A 28 -11.29 -45.37 12.01
C GLU A 28 -12.70 -45.16 11.45
N SER A 29 -13.19 -43.91 11.40
CA SER A 29 -14.49 -43.61 10.78
C SER A 29 -14.51 -43.91 9.27
N LEU A 30 -13.39 -43.68 8.57
CA LEU A 30 -13.22 -44.08 7.16
C LEU A 30 -13.29 -45.60 6.93
N LYS A 31 -12.96 -46.43 7.94
CA LYS A 31 -13.10 -47.90 7.83
C LYS A 31 -14.55 -48.34 7.99
N SER A 32 -15.33 -47.61 8.79
CA SER A 32 -16.75 -47.91 9.01
C SER A 32 -17.69 -47.35 7.94
N ASP A 33 -17.33 -46.24 7.29
CA ASP A 33 -18.17 -45.57 6.29
C ASP A 33 -17.56 -45.63 4.89
N THR A 34 -18.15 -46.48 4.03
CA THR A 34 -17.74 -46.66 2.64
C THR A 34 -18.01 -45.44 1.74
N ALA A 35 -19.02 -44.62 2.05
CA ALA A 35 -19.32 -43.42 1.27
C ALA A 35 -18.28 -42.33 1.56
N LEU A 36 -17.99 -42.10 2.84
CA LEU A 36 -16.95 -41.17 3.28
C LEU A 36 -15.55 -41.60 2.77
N ALA A 37 -15.26 -42.90 2.78
CA ALA A 37 -14.00 -43.43 2.22
C ALA A 37 -13.85 -43.16 0.73
N LYS A 38 -14.94 -43.27 -0.04
CA LYS A 38 -14.93 -42.97 -1.47
C LYS A 38 -14.70 -41.48 -1.71
N GLU A 39 -15.40 -40.62 -0.98
CA GLU A 39 -15.24 -39.17 -1.08
C GLU A 39 -13.81 -38.71 -0.73
N ALA A 40 -13.27 -39.23 0.37
CA ALA A 40 -11.89 -38.96 0.78
C ALA A 40 -10.85 -39.38 -0.27
N LYS A 41 -11.11 -40.50 -0.96
CA LYS A 41 -10.26 -40.96 -2.06
C LYS A 41 -10.37 -40.05 -3.29
N ASP A 42 -11.58 -39.66 -3.66
CA ASP A 42 -11.84 -38.80 -4.81
C ASP A 42 -11.20 -37.41 -4.61
N LEU A 43 -11.33 -36.82 -3.42
CA LEU A 43 -10.71 -35.53 -3.10
C LEU A 43 -9.17 -35.60 -3.01
N ARG A 44 -8.60 -36.71 -2.51
CA ARG A 44 -7.14 -36.92 -2.58
C ARG A 44 -6.62 -37.04 -4.00
N ALA A 45 -7.35 -37.73 -4.87
CA ALA A 45 -6.98 -37.83 -6.28
C ALA A 45 -7.01 -36.44 -6.95
N LEU A 46 -8.03 -35.63 -6.64
CA LEU A 46 -8.13 -34.25 -7.11
C LEU A 46 -6.98 -33.38 -6.60
N SER A 47 -6.68 -33.41 -5.30
CA SER A 47 -5.60 -32.60 -4.72
C SER A 47 -4.23 -32.99 -5.27
N SER A 48 -3.97 -34.29 -5.46
CA SER A 48 -2.75 -34.77 -6.11
C SER A 48 -2.66 -34.34 -7.57
N SER A 49 -3.78 -34.33 -8.30
CA SER A 49 -3.81 -33.85 -9.69
C SER A 49 -3.52 -32.36 -9.77
N LEU A 50 -4.15 -31.55 -8.91
CA LEU A 50 -3.89 -30.10 -8.83
C LEU A 50 -2.42 -29.83 -8.50
N ARG A 51 -1.86 -30.52 -7.50
CA ARG A 51 -0.44 -30.36 -7.12
C ARG A 51 0.53 -30.78 -8.22
N ALA A 52 0.16 -31.74 -9.07
CA ALA A 52 0.98 -32.15 -10.21
C ALA A 52 0.99 -31.12 -11.35
N HIS A 53 -0.06 -30.31 -11.48
CA HIS A 53 -0.19 -29.31 -12.55
C HIS A 53 0.11 -27.88 -12.08
N LEU A 54 0.14 -27.62 -10.78
CA LEU A 54 0.52 -26.34 -10.21
C LEU A 54 2.03 -26.28 -9.97
N PRO A 55 2.71 -25.20 -10.38
CA PRO A 55 4.13 -25.01 -10.06
C PRO A 55 4.31 -24.94 -8.53
N ALA A 56 5.30 -25.68 -8.02
CA ALA A 56 5.58 -25.76 -6.57
C ALA A 56 6.02 -24.42 -5.97
N GLU A 57 6.68 -23.59 -6.78
CA GLU A 57 7.00 -22.20 -6.48
C GLU A 57 6.46 -21.33 -7.60
N MET A 58 5.56 -20.42 -7.25
CA MET A 58 5.12 -19.33 -8.11
C MET A 58 5.61 -18.04 -7.46
N THR A 59 6.45 -17.28 -8.14
CA THR A 59 6.79 -15.92 -7.72
C THR A 59 5.48 -15.12 -7.71
N VAL A 60 5.08 -14.61 -6.55
CA VAL A 60 3.88 -13.78 -6.43
C VAL A 60 4.00 -12.61 -7.40
N PRO A 61 3.13 -12.48 -8.41
CA PRO A 61 3.14 -11.31 -9.28
C PRO A 61 2.90 -10.07 -8.41
N HIS A 62 3.79 -9.08 -8.53
CA HIS A 62 3.69 -7.81 -7.81
C HIS A 62 3.79 -7.93 -6.27
N ALA A 63 4.74 -8.72 -5.76
CA ALA A 63 5.05 -8.76 -4.32
C ALA A 63 5.25 -7.35 -3.71
N ASP A 64 5.83 -6.43 -4.48
CA ASP A 64 6.02 -5.04 -4.06
C ASP A 64 4.69 -4.26 -3.92
N PHE A 65 3.69 -4.56 -4.74
CA PHE A 65 2.35 -3.97 -4.60
C PHE A 65 1.66 -4.45 -3.33
N PHE A 66 1.78 -5.74 -3.02
CA PHE A 66 1.25 -6.29 -1.76
C PHE A 66 1.92 -5.62 -0.55
N ASN A 67 3.26 -5.48 -0.59
CA ASN A 67 4.03 -4.82 0.47
C ASN A 67 3.69 -3.33 0.58
N SER A 68 3.47 -2.63 -0.53
CA SER A 68 3.10 -1.21 -0.51
C SER A 68 1.71 -1.00 0.06
N GLN A 69 0.74 -1.89 -0.23
CA GLN A 69 -0.61 -1.82 0.35
C GLN A 69 -0.59 -2.03 1.87
N ILE A 70 0.24 -2.95 2.36
CA ILE A 70 0.44 -3.13 3.81
C ILE A 70 1.06 -1.87 4.43
N GLY A 71 2.11 -1.32 3.82
CA GLY A 71 2.77 -0.09 4.30
C GLY A 71 1.81 1.11 4.36
N VAL A 72 1.02 1.33 3.31
CA VAL A 72 0.00 2.39 3.27
C VAL A 72 -1.04 2.17 4.38
N ARG A 73 -1.46 0.92 4.59
CA ARG A 73 -2.47 0.62 5.62
C ARG A 73 -1.94 0.85 7.03
N ILE A 74 -0.70 0.48 7.32
CA ILE A 74 -0.04 0.74 8.60
C ILE A 74 0.09 2.26 8.84
N ALA A 75 0.59 3.00 7.85
CA ALA A 75 0.73 4.45 7.96
C ALA A 75 -0.61 5.17 8.19
N GLN A 76 -1.69 4.72 7.55
CA GLN A 76 -3.04 5.23 7.80
C GLN A 76 -3.50 4.94 9.24
N MET A 77 -3.28 3.72 9.73
CA MET A 77 -3.65 3.34 11.09
C MET A 77 -2.89 4.17 12.14
N ASP A 78 -1.59 4.41 11.94
CA ASP A 78 -0.78 5.25 12.84
C ASP A 78 -1.28 6.70 12.85
N LEU A 79 -1.60 7.27 11.68
CA LEU A 79 -2.14 8.62 11.57
C LEU A 79 -3.53 8.74 12.22
N ASP A 80 -4.39 7.74 12.04
CA ASP A 80 -5.72 7.72 12.65
C ASP A 80 -5.63 7.57 14.17
N GLN A 81 -4.70 6.76 14.68
CA GLN A 81 -4.45 6.62 16.11
C GLN A 81 -3.95 7.94 16.73
N VAL A 82 -2.99 8.61 16.09
CA VAL A 82 -2.49 9.92 16.53
C VAL A 82 -3.58 10.99 16.50
N ARG A 83 -4.45 11.00 15.48
CA ARG A 83 -5.58 11.94 15.38
C ARG A 83 -6.62 11.72 16.49
N THR A 84 -6.88 10.46 16.83
CA THR A 84 -7.88 10.12 17.85
C THR A 84 -7.37 10.48 19.26
N ASP A 85 -6.10 10.19 19.57
CA ASP A 85 -5.49 10.49 20.87
C ASP A 85 -5.22 11.98 21.09
N SER A 86 -4.89 12.74 20.03
CA SER A 86 -4.56 14.16 20.14
C SER A 86 -5.79 15.07 20.18
N THR A 87 -6.90 14.71 19.55
CA THR A 87 -8.05 15.62 19.39
C THR A 87 -8.84 15.77 20.70
N GLU A 88 -9.07 14.68 21.45
CA GLU A 88 -9.83 14.74 22.70
C GLU A 88 -9.05 15.39 23.86
N ALA A 89 -7.77 15.08 23.99
CA ALA A 89 -6.91 15.65 25.05
C ALA A 89 -6.61 17.15 24.82
N THR A 90 -6.44 17.57 23.56
CA THR A 90 -6.06 18.96 23.23
C THR A 90 -7.24 19.92 23.35
N TRP A 91 -8.44 19.53 22.90
CA TRP A 91 -9.64 20.38 22.94
C TRP A 91 -10.11 20.66 24.38
N MET A 92 -10.12 19.63 25.24
CA MET A 92 -10.46 19.80 26.66
C MET A 92 -9.42 20.62 27.43
N SER A 93 -8.13 20.49 27.07
CA SER A 93 -7.06 21.28 27.69
C SER A 93 -7.11 22.76 27.28
N LEU A 94 -7.37 23.06 26.00
CA LEU A 94 -7.53 24.42 25.47
C LEU A 94 -8.72 25.16 26.08
N ILE A 95 -9.88 24.51 26.19
CA ILE A 95 -11.08 25.12 26.79
C ILE A 95 -10.87 25.39 28.28
N ARG A 96 -10.11 24.54 28.99
CA ARG A 96 -9.81 24.74 30.41
C ARG A 96 -8.82 25.89 30.64
N TRP A 97 -7.84 26.06 29.75
CA TRP A 97 -6.87 27.15 29.81
C TRP A 97 -7.52 28.51 29.53
N MET A 98 -8.40 28.61 28.52
CA MET A 98 -9.06 29.85 28.08
C MET A 98 -10.01 30.46 29.12
N ARG A 99 -10.46 29.68 30.12
CA ARG A 99 -11.36 30.14 31.19
C ARG A 99 -10.64 30.79 32.37
N GLN A 100 -9.32 30.99 32.29
CA GLN A 100 -8.55 31.64 33.34
C GLN A 100 -8.55 33.18 33.20
N PRO A 101 -8.77 33.94 34.28
CA PRO A 101 -9.05 35.38 34.22
C PRO A 101 -7.86 36.27 33.79
N TRP A 102 -6.64 35.73 33.74
CA TRP A 102 -5.43 36.46 33.33
C TRP A 102 -5.22 36.53 31.81
N PHE A 103 -6.04 35.85 31.03
CA PHE A 103 -5.88 35.73 29.59
C PHE A 103 -6.19 36.98 28.79
N ALA A 104 -7.05 37.85 29.30
CA ALA A 104 -7.47 39.07 28.61
C ALA A 104 -6.29 40.01 28.34
N THR A 105 -5.22 39.94 29.14
CA THR A 105 -4.02 40.80 28.99
C THR A 105 -2.82 40.05 28.40
N ALA A 106 -2.63 38.77 28.70
CA ALA A 106 -1.51 37.98 28.17
C ALA A 106 -1.76 37.42 26.74
N GLY A 107 -3.02 37.27 26.33
CA GLY A 107 -3.38 36.69 25.03
C GLY A 107 -2.92 37.51 23.82
N ALA A 108 -2.89 38.83 23.93
CA ALA A 108 -2.46 39.71 22.83
C ALA A 108 -0.97 39.55 22.47
N ALA A 109 -0.10 39.40 23.48
CA ALA A 109 1.33 39.19 23.26
C ALA A 109 1.62 37.78 22.70
N ALA A 110 0.91 36.77 23.20
CA ALA A 110 1.03 35.40 22.70
C ALA A 110 0.55 35.28 21.24
N LEU A 111 -0.53 35.97 20.85
CA LEU A 111 -1.02 36.00 19.47
C LEU A 111 -0.05 36.71 18.51
N ALA A 112 0.63 37.77 18.95
CA ALA A 112 1.65 38.43 18.14
C ALA A 112 2.89 37.53 17.89
N ILE A 113 3.30 36.77 18.92
CA ILE A 113 4.41 35.80 18.80
C ILE A 113 3.99 34.59 17.96
N LEU A 114 2.77 34.07 18.14
CA LEU A 114 2.23 32.99 17.31
C LEU A 114 2.10 33.42 15.85
N GLY A 115 1.62 34.65 15.59
CA GLY A 115 1.56 35.23 14.25
C GLY A 115 2.95 35.30 13.62
N PHE A 116 3.97 35.73 14.37
CA PHE A 116 5.34 35.78 13.87
C PHE A 116 5.95 34.39 13.59
N ILE A 117 5.59 33.37 14.36
CA ILE A 117 6.03 31.98 14.11
C ILE A 117 5.29 31.35 12.93
N PHE A 118 3.97 31.57 12.82
CA PHE A 118 3.16 31.06 11.70
C PHE A 118 3.47 31.72 10.35
N PHE A 119 3.90 32.99 10.36
CA PHE A 119 4.28 33.71 9.15
C PHE A 119 5.77 33.60 8.81
N ARG A 120 6.56 32.76 9.50
CA ARG A 120 7.89 32.42 9.00
C ARG A 120 7.71 31.57 7.74
N PRO A 121 8.30 31.94 6.59
CA PRO A 121 8.37 31.03 5.45
C PRO A 121 9.20 29.82 5.89
N SER A 122 8.54 28.68 6.07
CA SER A 122 9.16 27.41 6.41
C SER A 122 10.17 27.05 5.31
N GLY A 123 11.46 27.25 5.60
CA GLY A 123 12.54 26.68 4.81
C GLY A 123 12.61 25.17 5.04
N ASP A 124 12.73 24.42 3.95
CA ASP A 124 13.15 23.01 3.86
C ASP A 124 12.66 22.06 4.95
N VAL A 125 11.39 21.66 4.86
CA VAL A 125 11.04 20.30 5.27
C VAL A 125 11.43 19.42 4.10
N ALA A 126 12.54 18.68 4.24
CA ALA A 126 12.96 17.66 3.28
C ALA A 126 11.75 16.77 2.96
N ALA A 127 11.18 16.98 1.78
CA ALA A 127 10.01 16.27 1.30
C ALA A 127 10.39 14.80 1.19
N GLN A 128 9.94 13.98 2.14
CA GLN A 128 9.99 12.53 2.00
C GLN A 128 9.12 12.16 0.81
N SER A 129 9.77 11.93 -0.34
CA SER A 129 9.14 11.51 -1.57
C SER A 129 8.58 10.10 -1.40
N MET A 130 7.29 9.98 -1.13
CA MET A 130 6.59 8.71 -1.03
C MET A 130 6.11 8.28 -2.42
N ILE A 131 6.56 7.11 -2.87
CA ILE A 131 6.10 6.53 -4.14
C ILE A 131 4.76 5.84 -3.90
N LEU A 132 3.70 6.45 -4.43
CA LEU A 132 2.32 6.01 -4.21
C LEU A 132 1.94 4.80 -5.07
N SER A 133 2.53 4.67 -6.26
CA SER A 133 2.29 3.54 -7.18
C SER A 133 3.36 3.49 -8.27
N SER A 134 3.75 2.29 -8.69
CA SER A 134 4.55 2.04 -9.89
C SER A 134 3.74 1.23 -10.90
N TYR A 135 3.82 1.57 -12.18
CA TYR A 135 3.13 0.88 -13.26
C TYR A 135 4.12 0.53 -14.38
N THR A 136 4.21 -0.75 -14.71
CA THR A 136 4.95 -1.25 -15.87
C THR A 136 3.99 -1.94 -16.84
N PRO A 137 3.85 -1.45 -18.10
CA PRO A 137 2.90 -2.04 -19.06
C PRO A 137 3.31 -3.45 -19.52
N ASP A 138 4.60 -3.76 -19.52
CA ASP A 138 5.17 -5.07 -19.88
C ASP A 138 5.53 -5.83 -18.61
N THR A 139 5.03 -7.06 -18.49
CA THR A 139 5.26 -7.94 -17.33
C THR A 139 6.71 -8.41 -17.19
N ARG A 140 7.54 -8.24 -18.23
CA ARG A 140 8.98 -8.51 -18.19
C ARG A 140 9.76 -7.39 -17.49
N ILE A 141 9.19 -6.19 -17.38
CA ILE A 141 9.85 -5.03 -16.77
C ILE A 141 9.49 -4.98 -15.28
N GLN A 142 10.52 -5.00 -14.44
CA GLN A 142 10.39 -4.87 -12.99
C GLN A 142 10.84 -3.48 -12.55
N ALA A 143 9.99 -2.79 -11.80
CA ALA A 143 10.30 -1.47 -11.25
C ALA A 143 10.48 -1.58 -9.74
N ARG A 144 11.68 -1.26 -9.26
CA ARG A 144 12.03 -1.25 -7.84
C ARG A 144 12.31 0.17 -7.39
N ALA A 145 11.89 0.51 -6.18
CA ALA A 145 12.13 1.81 -5.61
C ALA A 145 12.75 1.70 -4.23
N PHE A 146 13.79 2.47 -3.97
CA PHE A 146 14.42 2.53 -2.65
C PHE A 146 15.00 3.92 -2.40
N HIS A 147 15.26 4.23 -1.12
CA HIS A 147 15.96 5.44 -0.73
C HIS A 147 17.46 5.15 -0.62
N ASP A 148 18.30 5.98 -1.25
CA ASP A 148 19.75 5.95 -1.11
C ASP A 148 20.17 7.12 -0.20
N ASP A 149 20.58 6.78 1.02
CA ASP A 149 20.99 7.76 2.04
C ASP A 149 22.28 8.51 1.65
N GLY A 150 23.17 7.88 0.87
CA GLY A 150 24.42 8.48 0.42
C GLY A 150 24.19 9.52 -0.68
N ALA A 151 23.21 9.29 -1.53
CA ALA A 151 22.76 10.24 -2.55
C ALA A 151 21.70 11.24 -2.04
N GLY A 152 21.09 10.98 -0.88
CA GLY A 152 19.96 11.75 -0.35
C GLY A 152 18.77 11.75 -1.31
N ALA A 153 18.52 10.64 -2.00
CA ALA A 153 17.58 10.58 -3.11
C ALA A 153 16.78 9.28 -3.14
N THR A 154 15.56 9.36 -3.66
CA THR A 154 14.76 8.18 -4.01
C THR A 154 15.18 7.68 -5.39
N VAL A 155 15.67 6.45 -5.45
CA VAL A 155 16.12 5.79 -6.67
C VAL A 155 15.02 4.87 -7.20
N LEU A 156 14.73 5.01 -8.50
CA LEU A 156 13.84 4.14 -9.27
C LEU A 156 14.70 3.28 -10.20
N LEU A 157 14.75 1.97 -9.95
CA LEU A 157 15.48 1.01 -10.77
C LEU A 157 14.50 0.23 -11.65
N LEU A 158 14.75 0.22 -12.96
CA LEU A 158 13.96 -0.51 -13.95
C LEU A 158 14.80 -1.64 -14.52
N ASP A 159 14.44 -2.88 -14.23
CA ASP A 159 15.07 -4.08 -14.75
C ASP A 159 14.25 -4.66 -15.91
N GLY A 160 14.93 -5.22 -16.92
CA GLY A 160 14.26 -5.86 -18.07
C GLY A 160 13.88 -4.91 -19.21
N LEU A 161 14.39 -3.67 -19.21
CA LEU A 161 14.30 -2.77 -20.36
C LEU A 161 15.28 -3.18 -21.47
N ASP A 162 14.82 -3.13 -22.72
CA ASP A 162 15.70 -3.23 -23.87
C ASP A 162 16.70 -2.06 -23.89
N ALA A 163 17.90 -2.34 -24.40
CA ALA A 163 18.93 -1.32 -24.53
C ALA A 163 18.43 -0.13 -25.36
N ILE A 164 18.58 1.08 -24.82
CA ILE A 164 18.23 2.30 -25.55
C ILE A 164 19.25 2.48 -26.69
N PRO A 165 18.82 2.58 -27.95
CA PRO A 165 19.72 2.83 -29.08
C PRO A 165 20.51 4.14 -28.89
N ALA A 166 21.80 4.12 -29.27
CA ALA A 166 22.69 5.27 -29.07
C ALA A 166 22.29 6.52 -29.86
N ASP A 167 21.50 6.35 -30.92
CA ASP A 167 20.93 7.40 -31.77
C ASP A 167 19.63 7.98 -31.20
N LYS A 168 19.08 7.41 -30.12
CA LYS A 168 17.83 7.87 -29.52
C LYS A 168 18.09 9.06 -28.58
N LYS A 169 17.58 10.23 -28.95
CA LYS A 169 17.66 11.43 -28.10
C LYS A 169 16.74 11.28 -26.89
N ILE A 170 17.33 11.33 -25.69
CA ILE A 170 16.59 11.38 -24.43
C ILE A 170 16.38 12.85 -24.07
N SER A 171 15.13 13.26 -23.92
CA SER A 171 14.76 14.60 -23.45
C SER A 171 14.14 14.47 -22.06
N GLY A 172 14.73 15.15 -21.07
CA GLY A 172 14.12 15.30 -19.75
C GLY A 172 13.09 16.42 -19.74
N ILE A 173 12.09 16.30 -18.85
CA ILE A 173 11.16 17.38 -18.54
C ILE A 173 11.59 17.95 -17.18
N ASP A 174 11.93 19.24 -17.12
CA ASP A 174 12.20 19.92 -15.85
C ASP A 174 10.88 20.34 -15.22
N VAL A 175 10.49 19.64 -14.15
CA VAL A 175 9.25 19.87 -13.43
C VAL A 175 9.54 20.64 -12.15
N ARG A 176 8.91 21.81 -11.99
CA ARG A 176 9.08 22.68 -10.83
C ARG A 176 7.90 22.65 -9.87
N ARG A 177 6.72 22.36 -10.40
CA ARG A 177 5.49 22.26 -9.62
C ARG A 177 4.63 21.13 -10.14
N SER A 178 4.01 20.41 -9.22
CA SER A 178 2.96 19.44 -9.52
C SER A 178 1.69 19.85 -8.79
N GLU A 179 0.55 19.72 -9.44
CA GLU A 179 -0.77 19.97 -8.86
C GLU A 179 -1.62 18.71 -9.00
N MET A 180 -2.21 18.27 -7.90
CA MET A 180 -3.08 17.09 -7.88
C MET A 180 -4.52 17.53 -7.75
N GLU A 181 -5.37 17.05 -8.66
CA GLU A 181 -6.80 17.27 -8.64
C GLU A 181 -7.49 15.96 -8.22
N PRO A 182 -7.81 15.79 -6.92
CA PRO A 182 -8.26 14.52 -6.37
C PRO A 182 -9.61 14.07 -6.90
N GLU A 183 -10.49 15.00 -7.30
CA GLU A 183 -11.84 14.68 -7.81
C GLU A 183 -11.81 13.90 -9.13
N VAL A 184 -10.81 14.17 -9.97
CA VAL A 184 -10.61 13.53 -11.29
C VAL A 184 -9.39 12.60 -11.32
N ALA A 185 -8.78 12.36 -10.15
CA ALA A 185 -7.58 11.54 -10.00
C ALA A 185 -6.48 11.89 -11.02
N SER A 186 -6.27 13.18 -11.26
CA SER A 186 -5.27 13.70 -12.20
C SER A 186 -4.17 14.50 -11.53
N MET A 187 -2.98 14.44 -12.11
CA MET A 187 -1.81 15.20 -11.73
C MET A 187 -1.31 16.00 -12.92
N THR A 188 -1.17 17.32 -12.75
CA THR A 188 -0.63 18.23 -13.76
C THR A 188 0.76 18.71 -13.33
N LEU A 189 1.72 18.60 -14.22
CA LEU A 189 3.11 19.02 -14.02
C LEU A 189 3.35 20.33 -14.77
N TYR A 190 4.07 21.24 -14.11
CA TYR A 190 4.40 22.57 -14.63
C TYR A 190 5.91 22.78 -14.67
N ASP A 191 6.36 23.48 -15.71
CA ASP A 191 7.74 23.90 -15.87
C ASP A 191 8.08 25.17 -15.05
N ALA A 192 9.29 25.68 -15.22
CA ALA A 192 9.75 26.90 -14.57
C ALA A 192 9.00 28.18 -15.00
N ASN A 193 8.31 28.16 -16.15
CA ASN A 193 7.53 29.27 -16.69
C ASN A 193 6.04 29.15 -16.32
N GLU A 194 5.69 28.26 -15.39
CA GLU A 194 4.31 27.90 -15.03
C GLU A 194 3.48 27.34 -16.19
N SER A 195 4.12 26.87 -17.25
CA SER A 195 3.46 26.23 -18.38
C SER A 195 3.21 24.76 -18.07
N GLN A 196 2.01 24.27 -18.40
CA GLN A 196 1.68 22.85 -18.25
C GLN A 196 2.52 22.03 -19.23
N VAL A 197 3.29 21.07 -18.73
CA VAL A 197 4.15 20.20 -19.55
C VAL A 197 3.61 18.77 -19.66
N LEU A 198 2.89 18.30 -18.64
CA LEU A 198 2.36 16.95 -18.63
C LEU A 198 1.12 16.86 -17.74
N MET A 199 0.08 16.17 -18.22
CA MET A 199 -1.06 15.77 -17.40
C MET A 199 -1.13 14.25 -17.37
N ILE A 200 -1.21 13.68 -16.17
CA ILE A 200 -1.36 12.25 -15.94
C ILE A 200 -2.70 12.05 -15.25
N SER A 201 -3.62 11.31 -15.85
CA SER A 201 -4.90 10.92 -15.24
C SER A 201 -5.02 9.39 -15.18
N ARG A 202 -6.11 8.87 -14.61
CA ARG A 202 -6.39 7.43 -14.60
C ARG A 202 -7.72 7.14 -15.29
N ASP A 203 -7.81 6.03 -16.00
CA ASP A 203 -9.09 5.51 -16.51
C ASP A 203 -9.89 4.78 -15.41
N GLY A 204 -11.09 4.28 -15.76
CA GLY A 204 -11.93 3.52 -14.83
C GLY A 204 -11.34 2.18 -14.37
N LEU A 205 -10.25 1.71 -14.97
CA LEU A 205 -9.48 0.52 -14.60
C LEU A 205 -8.19 0.86 -13.83
N GLY A 206 -7.93 2.16 -13.59
CA GLY A 206 -6.74 2.65 -12.90
C GLY A 206 -5.49 2.79 -13.79
N THR A 207 -5.61 2.59 -15.09
CA THR A 207 -4.50 2.72 -16.06
C THR A 207 -4.13 4.19 -16.22
N PRO A 208 -2.83 4.55 -16.18
CA PRO A 208 -2.43 5.93 -16.40
C PRO A 208 -2.68 6.36 -17.85
N LEU A 209 -3.42 7.45 -18.02
CA LEU A 209 -3.59 8.17 -19.27
C LEU A 209 -2.67 9.39 -19.26
N ILE A 210 -1.75 9.44 -20.21
CA ILE A 210 -0.75 10.51 -20.31
C ILE A 210 -1.15 11.44 -21.45
N SER A 211 -1.41 12.70 -21.12
CA SER A 211 -1.67 13.75 -22.11
C SER A 211 -0.51 14.73 -22.10
N PRO A 212 0.35 14.73 -23.15
CA PRO A 212 1.33 15.79 -23.33
C PRO A 212 0.57 17.08 -23.62
N ARG A 213 0.84 18.13 -22.85
CA ARG A 213 0.34 19.47 -23.11
C ARG A 213 1.54 20.33 -23.43
N GLY A 214 1.55 20.87 -24.63
CA GLY A 214 2.53 21.82 -25.14
C GLY A 214 1.78 23.01 -25.71
#